data_AF-S4RF16-F1
#
_entry.id   AF-S4RF16-F1
#
_cell.length_a   1.000
_cell.length_b   1.000
_cell.length_c   1.000
_cell.angle_alpha   90.00
_cell.angle_beta   90.00
_cell.angle_gamma   90.00
#
_symmetry.space_group_name_H-M   'P 1'
#
loop_
_entity.id
_entity.type
_entity.pdbx_description
1 polymer ?
#
loop_
_entity_poly.entity_id
_entity_poly.type
_entity_poly.pdbx_seq_one_letter_code
_entity_poly.pdbx_strand_id
1 'polypeptide(L)'
;ELPDTPCNPEAEQEVIDSIEKVYFDDEAFDPVRYELEKLPEVMQLAELEEYRDRLKRQQAVVSKKVADLILEKQSAYVQELSRVTELQTSLHEAKAICCDGRRRRYKIYLPSTASHFSTHLCLLKY
;
A
#
# COMPACT_ATOMS: atom_id res chain seq x y z
N GLU A 1 5.42 24.81 -17.53
CA GLU A 1 6.17 23.91 -18.44
C GLU A 1 7.23 23.21 -17.62
N LEU A 2 7.33 21.89 -17.71
CA LEU A 2 8.32 21.09 -16.99
C LEU A 2 9.67 21.29 -17.69
N PRO A 3 10.75 21.66 -16.99
CA PRO A 3 12.05 21.80 -17.62
C PRO A 3 12.55 20.42 -18.06
N ASP A 4 12.50 20.15 -19.37
CA ASP A 4 13.27 19.11 -20.04
C ASP A 4 14.75 19.45 -19.92
N THR A 5 15.34 19.13 -18.78
CA THR A 5 16.80 19.09 -18.63
C THR A 5 17.19 17.63 -18.79
N PRO A 6 18.20 17.27 -19.61
CA PRO A 6 18.70 15.90 -19.69
C PRO A 6 19.13 15.49 -18.28
N CYS A 7 18.26 14.69 -17.66
CA CYS A 7 18.37 14.21 -16.30
C CYS A 7 19.46 13.16 -16.27
N ASN A 8 20.67 13.54 -15.85
CA ASN A 8 21.68 12.55 -15.54
C ASN A 8 21.27 11.86 -14.22
N PRO A 9 20.83 10.59 -14.24
CA PRO A 9 20.40 9.90 -13.03
C PRO A 9 21.53 9.78 -12.00
N GLU A 10 22.80 9.78 -12.45
CA GLU A 10 23.96 9.75 -11.56
C GLU A 10 24.12 11.07 -10.80
N ALA A 11 23.90 12.21 -11.47
CA ALA A 11 23.97 13.52 -10.84
C ALA A 11 22.81 13.74 -9.86
N GLU A 12 21.62 13.23 -10.18
CA GLU A 12 20.48 13.25 -9.25
C GLU A 12 20.75 12.37 -8.02
N GLN A 13 21.35 11.20 -8.21
CA GLN A 13 21.73 10.32 -7.10
C GLN A 13 22.81 10.96 -6.22
N GLU A 14 23.80 11.62 -6.81
CA GLU A 14 24.82 12.37 -6.05
C GLU A 14 24.19 13.49 -5.21
N VAL A 15 23.19 14.20 -5.75
CA VAL A 15 22.45 15.21 -4.99
C VAL A 15 21.68 14.57 -3.82
N ILE A 16 21.06 13.40 -4.02
CA ILE A 16 20.37 12.67 -2.94
C ILE A 16 21.37 12.18 -1.89
N ASP A 17 22.51 11.64 -2.32
CA ASP A 17 23.56 11.12 -1.45
C ASP A 17 24.24 12.25 -0.64
N SER A 18 24.19 13.49 -1.14
CA SER A 18 24.66 14.69 -0.43
C SER A 18 23.71 15.16 0.67
N ILE A 19 22.48 14.65 0.75
CA ILE A 19 21.50 15.02 1.78
C ILE A 19 21.92 14.39 3.09
N GLU A 20 21.91 15.19 4.16
CA GLU A 20 22.31 14.71 5.47
C GLU A 20 21.35 13.62 5.98
N LYS A 21 21.91 12.56 6.56
CA LYS A 21 21.11 11.41 6.99
C LYS A 21 20.07 11.73 8.05
N VAL A 22 20.27 12.83 8.79
CA VAL A 22 19.37 13.30 9.84
C VAL A 22 17.98 13.68 9.27
N TYR A 23 17.87 14.06 7.99
CA TYR A 23 16.58 14.32 7.34
C TYR A 23 15.72 13.06 7.11
N PHE A 24 16.27 11.86 7.30
CA PHE A 24 15.56 10.59 7.12
C PHE A 24 15.06 9.98 8.44
N ASP A 25 15.25 10.66 9.58
CA ASP A 25 14.77 10.17 10.88
C ASP A 25 13.27 10.50 11.08
N ASP A 26 12.45 9.47 11.34
CA ASP A 26 10.98 9.56 11.20
C ASP A 26 10.22 10.12 12.41
N GLU A 27 10.73 10.04 13.65
CA GLU A 27 9.84 10.21 14.83
C GLU A 27 10.06 11.46 15.70
N ALA A 28 11.18 12.17 15.58
CA ALA A 28 11.47 13.32 16.46
C ALA A 28 12.30 14.44 15.83
N PHE A 29 12.63 14.35 14.54
CA PHE A 29 13.46 15.35 13.89
C PHE A 29 12.62 16.55 13.41
N ASP A 30 12.99 17.74 13.85
CA ASP A 30 12.40 19.00 13.36
C ASP A 30 13.36 19.64 12.35
N PRO A 31 13.14 19.43 11.03
CA PRO A 31 14.02 19.97 10.00
C PRO A 31 14.03 21.49 10.00
N VAL A 32 12.94 22.16 10.41
CA VAL A 32 12.88 23.62 10.44
C VAL A 32 13.80 24.16 11.54
N ARG A 33 13.72 23.58 12.75
CA ARG A 33 14.59 24.00 13.87
C ARG A 33 16.06 23.68 13.59
N TYR A 34 16.33 22.52 13.02
CA TYR A 34 17.69 22.11 12.65
C TYR A 34 18.36 23.07 11.65
N GLU A 35 17.61 23.49 10.64
CA GLU A 35 18.08 24.45 9.64
C GLU A 35 18.31 25.84 10.24
N LEU A 36 17.39 26.30 11.10
CA LEU A 36 17.50 27.59 11.76
C LEU A 36 18.69 27.68 12.73
N GLU A 37 19.00 26.58 13.43
CA GLU A 37 20.15 26.52 14.35
C GLU A 37 21.50 26.50 13.61
N LYS A 38 21.53 26.08 12.34
CA LYS A 38 22.74 26.12 11.49
C LYS A 38 23.07 27.50 10.94
N LEU A 39 22.11 28.43 10.97
CA LEU A 39 22.33 29.78 10.42
C LEU A 39 23.23 30.60 11.37
N PRO A 40 24.39 31.10 10.92
CA PRO A 40 25.19 32.06 11.68
C PRO A 40 24.42 33.34 12.03
N GLU A 41 24.78 33.93 13.17
CA GLU A 41 24.17 35.16 13.72
C GLU A 41 24.43 36.40 12.83
N VAL A 42 25.49 36.37 12.02
CA VAL A 42 25.78 37.37 11.00
C VAL A 42 26.07 36.63 9.69
N MET A 43 25.19 36.76 8.70
CA MET A 43 25.37 36.16 7.37
C MET A 43 25.20 37.19 6.26
N GLN A 44 25.97 37.04 5.18
CA GLN A 44 25.82 37.82 3.96
C GLN A 44 24.61 37.31 3.16
N LEU A 45 23.85 38.21 2.54
CA LEU A 45 22.66 37.85 1.76
C LEU A 45 22.98 36.82 0.65
N ALA A 46 24.13 36.94 0.01
CA ALA A 46 24.56 36.03 -1.05
C ALA A 46 24.72 34.58 -0.56
N GLU A 47 25.25 34.38 0.65
CA GLU A 47 25.43 33.06 1.26
C GLU A 47 24.07 32.43 1.63
N LEU A 48 23.12 33.24 2.12
CA LEU A 48 21.73 32.79 2.35
C LEU A 48 21.03 32.37 1.06
N GLU A 49 21.24 33.13 -0.02
CA GLU A 49 20.66 32.82 -1.32
C GLU A 49 21.21 31.52 -1.89
N GLU A 50 22.53 31.32 -1.81
CA GLU A 50 23.18 30.07 -2.23
C GLU A 50 22.69 28.88 -1.39
N TYR A 51 22.56 29.06 -0.07
CA TYR A 51 22.03 28.05 0.83
C TYR A 51 20.60 27.64 0.48
N ARG A 52 19.73 28.63 0.29
CA ARG A 52 18.35 28.44 -0.17
C ARG A 52 18.30 27.72 -1.51
N ASP A 53 19.15 28.12 -2.45
CA ASP A 53 19.15 27.55 -3.80
C ASP A 53 19.70 26.13 -3.83
N ARG A 54 20.57 25.76 -2.89
CA ARG A 54 20.98 24.38 -2.64
C ARG A 54 19.81 23.55 -2.12
N LEU A 55 19.11 24.01 -1.08
CA LEU A 55 17.95 23.31 -0.51
C LEU A 55 16.83 23.12 -1.55
N LYS A 56 16.55 24.15 -2.36
CA LYS A 56 15.57 24.05 -3.45
C LYS A 56 15.95 23.00 -4.49
N ARG A 57 17.23 22.90 -4.85
CA ARG A 57 17.72 21.87 -5.78
C ARG A 57 17.55 20.46 -5.19
N GLN A 58 17.94 20.26 -3.94
CA GLN A 58 17.74 18.99 -3.24
C GLN A 58 16.25 18.61 -3.18
N GLN A 59 15.39 19.55 -2.80
CA GLN A 59 13.94 19.33 -2.76
C GLN A 59 13.36 18.96 -4.13
N ALA A 60 13.79 19.62 -5.21
CA ALA A 60 13.32 19.33 -6.56
C ALA A 60 13.68 17.90 -6.99
N VAL A 61 14.93 17.49 -6.74
CA VAL A 61 15.42 16.13 -7.06
C VAL A 61 14.67 15.07 -6.24
N VAL A 62 14.53 15.27 -4.94
CA VAL A 62 13.79 14.35 -4.06
C VAL A 62 12.32 14.24 -4.50
N SER A 63 11.67 15.37 -4.78
CA SER A 63 10.26 15.39 -5.22
C SER A 63 10.07 14.62 -6.51
N LYS A 64 10.98 14.81 -7.47
CA LYS A 64 10.98 14.06 -8.73
C LYS A 64 11.19 12.58 -8.51
N LYS A 65 12.21 12.19 -7.73
CA LYS A 65 12.51 10.78 -7.44
C LYS A 65 11.34 10.07 -6.76
N VAL A 66 10.69 10.75 -5.80
CA VAL A 66 9.49 10.23 -5.14
C VAL A 66 8.35 10.06 -6.14
N ALA A 67 8.12 11.04 -7.03
CA ALA A 67 7.10 10.91 -8.07
C ALA A 67 7.38 9.72 -9.01
N ASP A 68 8.63 9.54 -9.44
CA ASP A 68 9.03 8.43 -10.30
C ASP A 68 8.82 7.07 -9.60
N LEU A 69 9.20 6.97 -8.32
CA LEU A 69 8.97 5.76 -7.52
C LEU A 69 7.48 5.46 -7.34
N ILE A 70 6.65 6.49 -7.12
CA ILE A 70 5.20 6.33 -7.04
C ILE A 70 4.66 5.78 -8.35
N LEU A 71 5.04 6.37 -9.49
CA LEU A 71 4.60 5.91 -10.81
C LEU A 71 5.05 4.47 -11.10
N GLU A 72 6.29 4.13 -10.74
CA GLU A 72 6.82 2.77 -10.91
C GLU A 72 6.02 1.75 -10.08
N LYS A 73 5.81 2.04 -8.79
CA LYS A 73 5.10 1.13 -7.88
C LYS A 73 3.59 1.10 -8.07
N GLN A 74 3.01 2.11 -8.73
CA GLN A 74 1.56 2.19 -8.95
C GLN A 74 1.03 0.96 -9.71
N SER A 75 1.73 0.53 -10.76
CA SER A 75 1.30 -0.62 -11.57
C SER A 75 1.32 -1.94 -10.77
N ALA A 76 2.39 -2.20 -10.03
CA ALA A 76 2.53 -3.36 -9.17
C ALA A 76 1.50 -3.35 -8.04
N TYR A 77 1.26 -2.19 -7.42
CA TYR A 77 0.25 -2.03 -6.39
C TYR A 77 -1.16 -2.35 -6.91
N VAL A 78 -1.52 -1.86 -8.10
CA VAL A 78 -2.82 -2.15 -8.74
C VAL A 78 -2.97 -3.65 -9.05
N GLN A 79 -1.89 -4.30 -9.50
CA GLN A 79 -1.90 -5.76 -9.74
C GLN A 79 -2.14 -6.54 -8.45
N GLU A 80 -1.46 -6.18 -7.36
CA GLU A 80 -1.65 -6.83 -6.06
C GLU A 80 -3.07 -6.61 -5.51
N LEU A 81 -3.64 -5.42 -5.71
CA LEU A 81 -5.05 -5.17 -5.37
C LEU A 81 -6.02 -6.05 -6.18
N SER A 82 -5.77 -6.24 -7.48
CA SER A 82 -6.56 -7.17 -8.32
C SER A 82 -6.47 -8.59 -7.75
N ARG A 83 -5.26 -9.04 -7.44
CA ARG A 83 -5.00 -10.38 -6.88
C ARG A 83 -5.71 -10.61 -5.55
N VAL A 84 -5.68 -9.62 -4.65
CA VAL A 84 -6.43 -9.67 -3.38
C VAL A 84 -7.93 -9.81 -3.64
N THR A 85 -8.46 -9.07 -4.62
CA THR A 85 -9.88 -9.11 -4.97
C THR A 85 -10.30 -10.45 -5.58
N GLU A 86 -9.48 -11.02 -6.47
CA GLU A 86 -9.69 -12.36 -7.02
C GLU A 86 -9.70 -13.43 -5.94
N LEU A 87 -8.74 -13.36 -5.02
CA LEU A 87 -8.65 -14.29 -3.89
C LEU A 87 -9.91 -14.19 -3.00
N GLN A 88 -10.34 -12.97 -2.66
CA GLN A 88 -11.56 -12.74 -1.89
C GLN A 88 -12.81 -13.32 -2.59
N THR A 89 -12.89 -13.17 -3.91
CA THR A 89 -13.99 -13.72 -4.72
C THR A 89 -14.00 -15.24 -4.66
N SER A 90 -12.85 -15.88 -4.89
CA SER A 90 -12.73 -17.35 -4.83
C SER A 90 -13.11 -17.92 -3.45
N LEU A 91 -12.74 -17.22 -2.38
CA LEU A 91 -13.05 -17.60 -1.01
C LEU A 91 -14.55 -17.47 -0.73
N HIS A 92 -15.18 -16.40 -1.23
CA HIS A 92 -16.62 -16.22 -1.11
C HIS A 92 -17.40 -17.31 -1.85
N GLU A 93 -16.96 -17.68 -3.06
CA GLU A 93 -17.54 -18.78 -3.84
C GLU A 93 -17.40 -20.12 -3.12
N ALA A 94 -16.20 -20.45 -2.64
CA ALA A 94 -15.96 -21.68 -1.88
C ALA A 94 -16.86 -21.74 -0.64
N LYS A 95 -16.98 -20.63 0.10
CA LYS A 95 -17.88 -20.52 1.25
C LYS A 95 -19.34 -20.75 0.85
N ALA A 96 -19.81 -20.18 -0.25
CA ALA A 96 -21.16 -20.36 -0.75
C ALA A 96 -21.44 -21.83 -1.09
N ILE A 97 -20.52 -22.47 -1.83
CA ILE A 97 -20.58 -23.90 -2.19
C ILE A 97 -20.64 -24.76 -0.91
N CYS A 98 -19.79 -24.50 0.08
CA CYS A 98 -19.82 -25.22 1.35
C CYS A 98 -21.14 -25.04 2.10
N CYS A 99 -21.68 -23.81 2.13
CA CYS A 99 -22.96 -23.51 2.77
C CYS A 99 -24.12 -24.24 2.09
N ASP A 100 -24.17 -24.19 0.76
CA ASP A 100 -25.23 -24.81 -0.03
C ASP A 100 -25.14 -26.34 -0.02
N GLY A 101 -23.94 -26.90 -0.11
CA GLY A 101 -23.71 -28.34 0.05
C GLY A 101 -24.19 -28.83 1.41
N ARG A 102 -23.86 -28.11 2.49
CA ARG A 102 -24.32 -28.42 3.85
C ARG A 102 -25.84 -28.31 3.99
N ARG A 103 -26.44 -27.25 3.45
CA ARG A 103 -27.91 -27.07 3.44
C ARG A 103 -28.63 -28.17 2.66
N ARG A 104 -28.13 -28.54 1.48
CA ARG A 104 -28.69 -29.60 0.64
C ARG A 104 -28.60 -30.95 1.33
N ARG A 105 -27.46 -31.25 1.98
CA ARG A 105 -27.30 -32.43 2.82
C ARG A 105 -28.39 -32.52 3.90
N TYR A 106 -28.55 -31.47 4.71
CA TYR A 106 -29.60 -31.46 5.75
C TYR A 106 -31.01 -31.63 5.17
N LYS A 107 -31.31 -31.02 4.01
CA LYS A 107 -32.59 -31.20 3.32
C LYS A 107 -32.86 -32.64 2.85
N ILE A 108 -31.84 -33.46 2.59
CA ILE A 108 -31.99 -34.86 2.19
C ILE A 108 -32.22 -35.77 3.42
N TYR A 109 -31.56 -35.49 4.54
CA TYR A 109 -31.71 -36.29 5.76
C TYR A 109 -33.02 -36.01 6.54
N LEU A 110 -33.61 -34.83 6.39
CA LEU A 110 -34.88 -34.45 7.02
C LEU A 110 -36.10 -35.30 6.57
N PRO A 111 -36.36 -35.52 5.26
CA PRO A 111 -37.45 -36.41 4.81
C PRO A 111 -37.09 -37.90 4.93
N SER A 112 -35.80 -38.28 4.90
CA SER A 112 -35.38 -39.69 5.01
C SER A 112 -35.63 -40.26 6.41
N THR A 113 -35.36 -39.47 7.45
CA THR A 113 -35.68 -39.88 8.85
C THR A 113 -37.18 -39.80 9.13
N ALA A 114 -37.90 -38.81 8.60
CA ALA A 114 -39.36 -38.74 8.74
C ALA A 114 -40.09 -39.89 8.03
N SER A 115 -39.62 -40.31 6.85
CA SER A 115 -40.23 -41.40 6.07
C SER A 115 -39.88 -42.78 6.64
N HIS A 116 -38.65 -43.01 7.10
CA HIS A 116 -38.26 -44.28 7.74
C HIS A 116 -38.98 -44.54 9.06
N PHE A 117 -39.25 -43.51 9.88
CA PHE A 117 -40.08 -43.71 11.08
C PHE A 117 -41.55 -43.99 10.74
N SER A 118 -42.10 -43.37 9.68
CA SER A 118 -43.48 -43.59 9.27
C SER A 118 -43.73 -44.99 8.67
N THR A 119 -42.78 -45.56 7.94
CA THR A 119 -42.93 -46.92 7.36
C THR A 119 -42.72 -48.01 8.41
N HIS A 120 -41.80 -47.83 9.37
CA HIS A 120 -41.59 -48.80 10.46
C HIS A 120 -42.76 -48.83 11.47
N LEU A 121 -43.44 -47.71 11.70
CA LEU A 121 -44.68 -47.65 12.50
C LEU A 121 -45.91 -48.25 11.79
N CYS A 122 -45.92 -48.28 10.45
CA CYS A 122 -47.01 -48.87 9.67
C CYS A 122 -46.92 -50.41 9.62
N LEU A 123 -45.69 -50.97 9.63
CA LEU A 123 -45.45 -52.41 9.64
C LEU A 123 -45.59 -53.06 11.04
N LEU A 124 -45.64 -52.28 12.11
CA LEU A 124 -45.89 -52.76 13.48
C LEU A 124 -47.37 -52.69 13.90
N LYS A 125 -48.27 -52.39 12.96
CA LYS A 125 -49.73 -52.30 13.20
C LYS A 125 -50.58 -53.35 12.45
N TYR A 126 -49.97 -54.40 11.92
CA TYR A 126 -50.67 -55.59 11.41
C TYR A 126 -50.09 -56.85 12.01
#